data_AF-A0A7Y7TWI7-F1
#
_entry.id   AF-A0A7Y7TWI7-F1
#
_cell.length_a   1.000
_cell.length_b   1.000
_cell.length_c   1.000
_cell.angle_alpha   90.00
_cell.angle_beta   90.00
_cell.angle_gamma   90.00
#
_symmetry.space_group_name_H-M   'P 1'
#
loop_
_entity.id
_entity.type
_entity.pdbx_description
1 polymer ?
#
loop_
_entity_poly.entity_id
_entity_poly.type
_entity_poly.pdbx_seq_one_letter_code
_entity_poly.pdbx_strand_id
1 'polypeptide(L)'
;MAKRKKKPTGQELHKVNMAHYRNEFYRKFKLVIDTFCGKDIYPLIPQKVLDDVYSCRSAPFKYKIAPGNTVPKNILTDTKVVLSNIFRLDKIILPPHNLEISITDFFTVVFTITIFQVRIKETDFECAKQVKEALLSITSNEDALNKAGYAFNKALLSFGLGYCDLGKTLYLYNHEQILPKLFPGEIENIILINSIAPETISVKIDGTSRPVIRVGWAIPSVGIQWVSIKPSVLNINSPFAEIPLPVYIQSHALNRLSERIDCFWTGFVQYNMYNSLLDAKVFRDSHNKLLIEYQFFGTKAGYFRVDMIDGVLVIRTFLFITNNGTPEGQLLEKNTGLQKLDKSYLAIDKLSTFMTSDLDKNEEIQRIFKTSGCQCLLDLYDKMKPMVTKHANGFDSNLMLNYLNIHNLDIAETEVESHLKLVES
;
A
#
# COMPACT_ATOMS: atom_id res chain seq x y z
N MET A 1 10.33 51.52 -36.27
CA MET A 1 9.77 50.23 -36.75
C MET A 1 10.38 49.08 -35.95
N ALA A 2 9.64 48.51 -35.00
CA ALA A 2 10.11 47.37 -34.22
C ALA A 2 10.01 46.09 -35.07
N LYS A 3 11.15 45.46 -35.39
CA LYS A 3 11.20 44.16 -36.08
C LYS A 3 10.47 43.12 -35.22
N ARG A 4 9.29 42.68 -35.68
CA ARG A 4 8.55 41.55 -35.12
C ARG A 4 9.45 40.31 -35.16
N LYS A 5 9.95 39.84 -34.00
CA LYS A 5 10.69 38.57 -33.90
C LYS A 5 9.79 37.45 -34.42
N LYS A 6 10.22 36.74 -35.47
CA LYS A 6 9.55 35.54 -35.98
C LYS A 6 9.46 34.50 -34.86
N LYS A 7 8.28 33.89 -34.67
CA LYS A 7 8.11 32.77 -33.74
C LYS A 7 9.02 31.62 -34.19
N PRO A 8 9.77 30.98 -33.27
CA PRO A 8 10.66 29.89 -33.60
C PRO A 8 9.89 28.71 -34.19
N THR A 9 10.50 28.06 -35.17
CA THR A 9 9.97 26.86 -35.83
C THR A 9 9.97 25.66 -34.88
N GLY A 10 9.16 24.62 -35.16
CA GLY A 10 9.12 23.40 -34.34
C GLY A 10 10.48 22.69 -34.19
N GLN A 11 11.34 22.78 -35.20
CA GLN A 11 12.70 22.23 -35.16
C GLN A 11 13.65 23.04 -34.28
N GLU A 12 13.55 24.38 -34.31
CA GLU A 12 14.31 25.26 -33.41
C GLU A 12 13.88 25.05 -31.96
N LEU A 13 12.58 24.92 -31.71
CA LEU A 13 12.04 24.62 -30.38
C LEU A 13 12.52 23.26 -29.85
N HIS A 14 12.58 22.23 -30.72
CA HIS A 14 13.12 20.92 -30.34
C HIS A 14 14.60 20.97 -29.98
N LYS A 15 15.43 21.68 -30.77
CA LYS A 15 16.86 21.87 -30.46
C LYS A 15 17.07 22.62 -29.14
N VAL A 16 16.29 23.67 -28.89
CA VAL A 16 16.34 24.44 -27.63
C VAL A 16 15.96 23.54 -26.45
N ASN A 17 14.92 22.72 -26.56
CA ASN A 17 14.52 21.79 -25.51
C ASN A 17 15.60 20.73 -25.23
N MET A 18 16.21 20.17 -26.27
CA MET A 18 17.32 19.20 -26.11
C MET A 18 18.53 19.83 -25.41
N ALA A 19 18.90 21.06 -25.78
CA ALA A 19 19.96 21.80 -25.10
C ALA A 19 19.61 22.08 -23.63
N HIS A 20 18.36 22.45 -23.34
CA HIS A 20 17.89 22.65 -21.96
C HIS A 20 18.00 21.36 -21.13
N TYR A 21 17.51 20.23 -21.64
CA TYR A 21 17.62 18.94 -20.93
C TYR A 21 19.07 18.52 -20.68
N ARG A 22 19.95 18.75 -21.66
CA ARG A 22 21.38 18.47 -21.51
C ARG A 22 22.04 19.34 -20.44
N ASN A 23 21.75 20.64 -20.45
CA ASN A 23 22.27 21.57 -19.45
C ASN A 23 21.73 21.25 -18.05
N GLU A 24 20.44 20.89 -17.94
CA GLU A 24 19.84 20.48 -16.67
C GLU A 24 20.51 19.20 -16.13
N PHE A 25 20.76 18.21 -17.00
CA PHE A 25 21.50 17.01 -16.64
C PHE A 25 22.89 17.34 -16.11
N TYR A 26 23.70 18.13 -16.84
CA TYR A 26 25.04 18.48 -16.37
C TYR A 26 25.03 19.26 -15.07
N ARG A 27 24.06 20.17 -14.89
CA ARG A 27 23.89 20.90 -13.63
C ARG A 27 23.65 19.94 -12.46
N LYS A 28 22.77 18.95 -12.62
CA LYS A 28 22.48 17.95 -11.59
C LYS A 28 23.65 16.99 -11.37
N PHE A 29 24.29 16.56 -12.45
CA PHE A 29 25.48 15.69 -12.41
C PHE A 29 26.62 16.35 -11.65
N LYS A 30 26.90 17.63 -11.95
CA LYS A 30 27.87 18.45 -11.23
C LYS A 30 27.49 18.59 -9.76
N LEU A 31 26.22 18.90 -9.45
CA LEU A 31 25.75 19.05 -8.07
C LEU A 31 26.04 17.78 -7.26
N VAL A 32 25.71 16.60 -7.78
CA VAL A 32 25.96 15.33 -7.07
C VAL A 32 27.45 15.12 -6.85
N ILE A 33 28.29 15.30 -7.87
CA ILE A 33 29.75 15.15 -7.73
C ILE A 33 30.33 16.15 -6.73
N ASP A 34 29.98 17.43 -6.84
CA ASP A 34 30.45 18.47 -5.93
C ASP A 34 30.10 18.15 -4.47
N THR A 35 28.89 17.62 -4.24
CA THR A 35 28.42 17.30 -2.89
C THR A 35 29.14 16.10 -2.27
N PHE A 36 29.42 15.06 -3.05
CA PHE A 36 29.94 13.78 -2.52
C PHE A 36 31.44 13.59 -2.70
N CYS A 37 32.04 14.25 -3.68
CA CYS A 37 33.43 14.07 -4.09
C CYS A 37 34.25 15.36 -3.89
N GLY A 38 33.59 16.49 -3.63
CA GLY A 38 34.21 17.81 -3.56
C GLY A 38 34.20 18.55 -4.91
N LYS A 39 34.24 19.88 -4.84
CA LYS A 39 34.10 20.79 -6.00
C LYS A 39 35.24 20.69 -7.02
N ASP A 40 36.36 20.09 -6.62
CA ASP A 40 37.55 19.99 -7.45
C ASP A 40 37.52 18.79 -8.40
N ILE A 41 36.58 17.86 -8.25
CA ILE A 41 36.53 16.62 -9.05
C ILE A 41 35.84 16.83 -10.40
N TYR A 42 34.68 17.50 -10.44
CA TYR A 42 33.96 17.71 -11.70
C TYR A 42 34.80 18.42 -12.78
N PRO A 43 35.57 19.49 -12.46
CA PRO A 43 36.45 20.16 -13.42
C PRO A 43 37.52 19.26 -14.06
N LEU A 44 37.87 18.13 -13.44
CA LEU A 44 38.87 17.18 -13.96
C LEU A 44 38.33 16.31 -15.10
N ILE A 45 37.02 16.33 -15.34
CA ILE A 45 36.38 15.52 -16.38
C ILE A 45 36.38 16.31 -17.70
N PRO A 46 37.09 15.85 -18.75
CA PRO A 46 37.11 16.57 -20.02
C PRO A 46 35.71 16.69 -20.63
N GLN A 47 35.41 17.80 -21.32
CA GLN A 47 34.10 18.02 -21.92
C GLN A 47 33.69 16.90 -22.88
N LYS A 48 34.64 16.35 -23.65
CA LYS A 48 34.38 15.20 -24.54
C LYS A 48 33.87 13.98 -23.76
N VAL A 49 34.43 13.72 -22.57
CA VAL A 49 33.99 12.62 -21.70
C VAL A 49 32.60 12.92 -21.13
N LEU A 50 32.31 14.16 -20.75
CA LEU A 50 30.95 14.55 -20.31
C LEU A 50 29.90 14.38 -21.43
N ASP A 51 30.29 14.59 -22.68
CA ASP A 51 29.44 14.38 -23.85
C ASP A 51 29.14 12.90 -24.08
N ASP A 52 30.15 12.04 -23.91
CA ASP A 52 30.00 10.59 -23.97
C ASP A 52 29.14 10.06 -22.81
N VAL A 53 29.34 10.59 -21.59
CA VAL A 53 28.52 10.27 -20.41
C VAL A 53 27.06 10.65 -20.64
N TYR A 54 26.80 11.85 -21.18
CA TYR A 54 25.43 12.28 -21.51
C TYR A 54 24.80 11.37 -22.57
N SER A 55 25.58 10.91 -23.54
CA SER A 55 25.12 9.98 -24.57
C SER A 55 24.85 8.57 -24.02
N CYS A 56 25.51 8.21 -22.92
CA CYS A 56 25.34 6.94 -22.22
C CYS A 56 24.40 7.02 -21.00
N ARG A 57 23.72 8.16 -20.81
CA ARG A 57 22.95 8.41 -19.60
C ARG A 57 21.78 7.42 -19.46
N SER A 58 21.35 7.29 -18.22
CA SER A 58 20.12 6.62 -17.83
C SER A 58 18.91 7.50 -18.17
N ALA A 59 18.06 7.03 -19.08
CA ALA A 59 16.90 7.76 -19.61
C ALA A 59 15.81 7.96 -18.54
N PRO A 60 14.93 8.96 -18.67
CA PRO A 60 13.71 9.00 -17.88
C PRO A 60 12.87 7.72 -18.01
N PHE A 61 12.07 7.41 -17.00
CA PHE A 61 11.22 6.22 -16.99
C PHE A 61 10.27 6.17 -18.19
N LYS A 62 10.31 5.05 -18.92
CA LYS A 62 9.32 4.64 -19.92
C LYS A 62 8.36 3.66 -19.27
N TYR A 63 7.08 3.73 -19.64
CA TYR A 63 6.04 2.86 -19.07
C TYR A 63 5.47 1.99 -20.18
N LYS A 64 5.55 0.67 -20.01
CA LYS A 64 5.11 -0.32 -20.99
C LYS A 64 4.27 -1.41 -20.32
N ILE A 65 3.34 -1.99 -21.07
CA ILE A 65 2.65 -3.21 -20.65
C ILE A 65 3.61 -4.38 -20.91
N ALA A 66 3.75 -5.28 -19.94
CA ALA A 66 4.58 -6.45 -20.10
C ALA A 66 4.04 -7.38 -21.20
N PRO A 67 4.90 -8.12 -21.94
CA PRO A 67 4.45 -9.08 -22.95
C PRO A 67 3.41 -10.07 -22.39
N GLY A 68 2.38 -10.37 -23.18
CA GLY A 68 1.32 -11.30 -22.80
C GLY A 68 0.31 -10.77 -21.77
N ASN A 69 0.47 -9.54 -21.28
CA ASN A 69 -0.44 -8.94 -20.29
C ASN A 69 -1.45 -8.00 -20.96
N THR A 70 -2.62 -7.86 -20.33
CA THR A 70 -3.66 -6.91 -20.77
C THR A 70 -3.94 -5.94 -19.64
N VAL A 71 -3.63 -4.66 -19.87
CA VAL A 71 -3.84 -3.59 -18.89
C VAL A 71 -4.78 -2.55 -19.48
N PRO A 72 -5.86 -2.17 -18.76
CA PRO A 72 -6.75 -1.08 -19.17
C PRO A 72 -6.02 0.23 -19.50
N LYS A 73 -6.47 0.92 -20.54
CA LYS A 73 -5.82 2.13 -21.06
C LYS A 73 -5.75 3.26 -20.02
N ASN A 74 -6.76 3.40 -19.18
CA ASN A 74 -6.77 4.37 -18.09
C ASN A 74 -5.64 4.10 -17.10
N ILE A 75 -5.42 2.84 -16.69
CA ILE A 75 -4.34 2.47 -15.77
C ILE A 75 -2.98 2.81 -16.37
N LEU A 76 -2.73 2.48 -17.65
CA LEU A 76 -1.48 2.85 -18.31
C LEU A 76 -1.29 4.38 -18.39
N THR A 77 -2.37 5.12 -18.63
CA THR A 77 -2.33 6.59 -18.72
C THR A 77 -2.03 7.19 -17.35
N ASP A 78 -2.74 6.76 -16.32
CA ASP A 78 -2.54 7.21 -14.95
C ASP A 78 -1.14 6.84 -14.45
N THR A 79 -0.64 5.65 -14.78
CA THR A 79 0.74 5.26 -14.48
C THR A 79 1.73 6.26 -15.09
N LYS A 80 1.54 6.64 -16.36
CA LYS A 80 2.44 7.60 -17.02
C LYS A 80 2.38 8.99 -16.41
N VAL A 81 1.23 9.42 -15.90
CA VAL A 81 1.04 10.79 -15.39
C VAL A 81 1.33 10.85 -13.89
N VAL A 82 0.59 10.09 -13.11
CA VAL A 82 0.62 10.14 -11.63
C VAL A 82 1.93 9.58 -11.11
N LEU A 83 2.35 8.40 -11.54
CA LEU A 83 3.60 7.80 -11.02
C LEU A 83 4.84 8.60 -11.46
N SER A 84 4.85 9.15 -12.69
CA SER A 84 5.90 10.10 -13.09
C SER A 84 5.94 11.34 -12.21
N ASN A 85 4.79 11.88 -11.82
CA ASN A 85 4.74 13.03 -10.92
C ASN A 85 5.22 12.66 -9.52
N ILE A 86 4.80 11.51 -8.97
CA ILE A 86 5.30 10.98 -7.70
C ILE A 86 6.84 10.89 -7.75
N PHE A 87 7.41 10.25 -8.77
CA PHE A 87 8.87 10.12 -8.89
C PHE A 87 9.62 11.44 -9.07
N ARG A 88 8.96 12.51 -9.51
CA ARG A 88 9.59 13.84 -9.69
C ARG A 88 9.49 14.69 -8.42
N LEU A 89 8.35 14.60 -7.74
CA LEU A 89 8.04 15.41 -6.56
C LEU A 89 8.61 14.79 -5.30
N ASP A 90 8.51 13.47 -5.13
CA ASP A 90 9.02 12.78 -3.94
C ASP A 90 10.53 12.85 -3.88
N LYS A 91 11.01 13.19 -2.69
CA LYS A 91 12.41 13.46 -2.40
C LYS A 91 12.98 12.38 -1.51
N ILE A 92 14.19 11.98 -1.81
CA ILE A 92 15.02 11.15 -0.97
C ILE A 92 16.22 11.96 -0.50
N ILE A 93 16.62 11.73 0.75
CA ILE A 93 17.77 12.38 1.37
C ILE A 93 18.93 11.39 1.30
N LEU A 94 19.95 11.72 0.52
CA LEU A 94 21.12 10.86 0.33
C LEU A 94 22.18 11.15 1.42
N PRO A 95 22.50 10.18 2.28
CA PRO A 95 23.60 10.27 3.25
C PRO A 95 24.96 10.20 2.52
N PRO A 96 26.07 10.65 3.13
CA PRO A 96 26.16 11.29 4.43
C PRO A 96 25.87 12.80 4.39
N HIS A 97 25.83 13.40 3.20
CA HIS A 97 25.72 14.86 3.02
C HIS A 97 24.28 15.38 3.01
N ASN A 98 23.30 14.51 3.23
CA ASN A 98 21.86 14.82 3.20
C ASN A 98 21.42 15.55 1.92
N LEU A 99 21.96 15.15 0.77
CA LEU A 99 21.55 15.73 -0.51
C LEU A 99 20.11 15.31 -0.83
N GLU A 100 19.22 16.29 -0.95
CA GLU A 100 17.84 16.06 -1.35
C GLU A 100 17.75 15.93 -2.88
N ILE A 101 17.25 14.78 -3.35
CA ILE A 101 17.12 14.48 -4.78
C ILE A 101 15.80 13.77 -5.06
N SER A 102 15.24 13.95 -6.25
CA SER A 102 14.03 13.20 -6.63
C SER A 102 14.36 11.74 -6.96
N ILE A 103 13.36 10.85 -6.86
CA ILE A 103 13.51 9.46 -7.34
C ILE A 103 13.92 9.44 -8.82
N THR A 104 13.31 10.30 -9.64
CA THR A 104 13.67 10.44 -11.07
C THR A 104 15.13 10.81 -11.24
N ASP A 105 15.61 11.81 -10.50
CA ASP A 105 17.00 12.27 -10.62
C ASP A 105 18.00 11.26 -10.06
N PHE A 106 17.62 10.45 -9.07
CA PHE A 106 18.45 9.33 -8.62
C PHE A 106 18.68 8.31 -9.74
N PHE A 107 17.59 7.79 -10.31
CA PHE A 107 17.66 6.74 -11.34
C PHE A 107 18.17 7.25 -12.71
N THR A 108 18.20 8.57 -12.94
CA THR A 108 18.75 9.17 -14.16
C THR A 108 20.17 9.72 -13.97
N VAL A 109 20.44 10.50 -12.93
CA VAL A 109 21.73 11.17 -12.72
C VAL A 109 22.69 10.31 -11.88
N VAL A 110 22.29 9.92 -10.67
CA VAL A 110 23.16 9.14 -9.77
C VAL A 110 23.51 7.80 -10.41
N PHE A 111 22.53 7.13 -11.00
CA PHE A 111 22.78 5.87 -11.71
C PHE A 111 23.74 6.05 -12.91
N THR A 112 23.65 7.17 -13.64
CA THR A 112 24.62 7.47 -14.71
C THR A 112 26.02 7.68 -14.15
N ILE A 113 26.17 8.33 -13.00
CA ILE A 113 27.45 8.47 -12.31
C ILE A 113 28.00 7.08 -11.93
N THR A 114 27.16 6.19 -11.42
CA THR A 114 27.55 4.81 -11.09
C THR A 114 28.09 4.06 -12.29
N ILE A 115 27.40 4.13 -13.42
CA ILE A 115 27.87 3.48 -14.66
C ILE A 115 29.14 4.12 -15.19
N PHE A 116 29.25 5.45 -15.11
CA PHE A 116 30.47 6.16 -15.50
C PHE A 116 31.67 5.72 -14.66
N GLN A 117 31.51 5.65 -13.34
CA GLN A 117 32.54 5.19 -12.41
C GLN A 117 33.00 3.76 -12.68
N VAL A 118 32.07 2.85 -12.98
CA VAL A 118 32.42 1.45 -13.28
C VAL A 118 33.21 1.35 -14.59
N ARG A 119 32.94 2.23 -15.56
CA ARG A 119 33.46 2.10 -16.93
C ARG A 119 34.73 2.86 -17.21
N ILE A 120 34.93 4.00 -16.56
CA ILE A 120 36.14 4.80 -16.73
C ILE A 120 37.36 3.93 -16.45
N LYS A 121 38.30 3.91 -17.40
CA LYS A 121 39.63 3.31 -17.22
C LYS A 121 40.59 4.38 -16.75
N GLU A 122 41.57 3.99 -15.95
CA GLU A 122 42.58 4.92 -15.40
C GLU A 122 43.41 5.62 -16.50
N THR A 123 43.38 5.11 -17.73
CA THR A 123 44.10 5.64 -18.90
C THR A 123 43.22 6.47 -19.84
N ASP A 124 41.93 6.63 -19.56
CA ASP A 124 41.02 7.30 -20.50
C ASP A 124 41.33 8.81 -20.64
N PHE A 125 41.85 9.44 -19.58
CA PHE A 125 42.33 10.82 -19.55
C PHE A 125 43.26 11.06 -18.35
N GLU A 126 43.99 12.18 -18.34
CA GLU A 126 45.06 12.50 -17.39
C GLU A 126 44.68 12.31 -15.91
N CYS A 127 43.49 12.74 -15.50
CA CYS A 127 42.99 12.64 -14.12
C CYS A 127 41.99 11.48 -13.91
N ALA A 128 41.92 10.51 -14.83
CA ALA A 128 40.86 9.49 -14.82
C ALA A 128 40.86 8.62 -13.56
N LYS A 129 42.04 8.24 -13.07
CA LYS A 129 42.18 7.49 -11.80
C LYS A 129 41.60 8.27 -10.62
N GLN A 130 41.98 9.54 -10.47
CA GLN A 130 41.50 10.40 -9.40
C GLN A 130 39.98 10.58 -9.44
N VAL A 131 39.41 10.81 -10.63
CA VAL A 131 37.95 10.89 -10.80
C VAL A 131 37.30 9.56 -10.42
N LYS A 132 37.81 8.44 -10.92
CA LYS A 132 37.26 7.10 -10.65
C LYS A 132 37.23 6.76 -9.15
N GLU A 133 38.33 7.04 -8.46
CA GLU A 133 38.45 6.83 -7.01
C GLU A 133 37.50 7.74 -6.23
N ALA A 134 37.43 9.02 -6.59
CA ALA A 134 36.55 9.97 -5.92
C ALA A 134 35.06 9.61 -6.06
N LEU A 135 34.64 9.09 -7.22
CA LEU A 135 33.26 8.66 -7.45
C LEU A 135 32.83 7.45 -6.59
N LEU A 136 33.77 6.69 -6.00
CA LEU A 136 33.43 5.58 -5.09
C LEU A 136 32.60 6.04 -3.88
N SER A 137 32.76 7.30 -3.43
CA SER A 137 31.96 7.85 -2.33
C SER A 137 30.46 7.91 -2.64
N ILE A 138 30.10 7.92 -3.93
CA ILE A 138 28.73 7.87 -4.42
C ILE A 138 28.31 6.42 -4.65
N THR A 139 29.13 5.64 -5.36
CA THR A 139 28.73 4.32 -5.87
C THR A 139 28.75 3.20 -4.83
N SER A 140 29.60 3.32 -3.82
CA SER A 140 29.73 2.33 -2.74
C SER A 140 28.84 2.65 -1.53
N ASN A 141 27.96 3.64 -1.66
CA ASN A 141 27.07 4.08 -0.58
C ASN A 141 25.79 3.22 -0.55
N GLU A 142 25.87 2.09 0.13
CA GLU A 142 24.74 1.14 0.25
C GLU A 142 23.51 1.77 0.89
N ASP A 143 23.67 2.66 1.88
CA ASP A 143 22.52 3.31 2.54
C ASP A 143 21.77 4.23 1.55
N ALA A 144 22.49 4.99 0.72
CA ALA A 144 21.89 5.80 -0.33
C ALA A 144 21.13 4.94 -1.37
N LEU A 145 21.74 3.83 -1.81
CA LEU A 145 21.13 2.90 -2.76
C LEU A 145 19.88 2.23 -2.18
N ASN A 146 19.96 1.76 -0.94
CA ASN A 146 18.86 1.11 -0.23
C ASN A 146 17.70 2.08 0.02
N LYS A 147 17.98 3.33 0.43
CA LYS A 147 16.95 4.36 0.60
C LYS A 147 16.25 4.69 -0.72
N ALA A 148 17.00 4.84 -1.81
CA ALA A 148 16.43 5.11 -3.12
C ALA A 148 15.58 3.94 -3.63
N GLY A 149 16.09 2.71 -3.50
CA GLY A 149 15.37 1.48 -3.87
C GLY A 149 14.10 1.30 -3.04
N TYR A 150 14.17 1.55 -1.73
CA TYR A 150 13.01 1.50 -0.84
C TYR A 150 11.95 2.54 -1.24
N ALA A 151 12.34 3.81 -1.42
CA ALA A 151 11.42 4.87 -1.83
C ALA A 151 10.75 4.57 -3.17
N PHE A 152 11.52 4.06 -4.14
CA PHE A 152 11.05 3.66 -5.45
C PHE A 152 10.03 2.50 -5.37
N ASN A 153 10.38 1.40 -4.71
CA ASN A 153 9.48 0.25 -4.55
C ASN A 153 8.23 0.62 -3.74
N LYS A 154 8.36 1.48 -2.71
CA LYS A 154 7.23 1.99 -1.94
C LYS A 154 6.27 2.80 -2.80
N ALA A 155 6.78 3.67 -3.68
CA ALA A 155 5.96 4.44 -4.61
C ALA A 155 5.25 3.53 -5.63
N LEU A 156 5.95 2.53 -6.18
CA LEU A 156 5.34 1.53 -7.08
C LEU A 156 4.22 0.75 -6.40
N LEU A 157 4.48 0.22 -5.20
CA LEU A 157 3.50 -0.53 -4.42
C LEU A 157 2.28 0.35 -4.12
N SER A 158 2.50 1.54 -3.56
CA SER A 158 1.41 2.46 -3.18
C SER A 158 0.55 2.86 -4.37
N PHE A 159 1.15 3.09 -5.54
CA PHE A 159 0.41 3.35 -6.76
C PHE A 159 -0.40 2.11 -7.20
N GLY A 160 0.20 0.92 -7.15
CA GLY A 160 -0.48 -0.34 -7.47
C GLY A 160 -1.70 -0.61 -6.59
N LEU A 161 -1.64 -0.27 -5.30
CA LEU A 161 -2.78 -0.40 -4.37
C LEU A 161 -4.04 0.34 -4.86
N GLY A 162 -3.90 1.42 -5.65
CA GLY A 162 -5.04 2.15 -6.18
C GLY A 162 -5.85 1.38 -7.22
N TYR A 163 -5.27 0.36 -7.85
CA TYR A 163 -5.87 -0.37 -8.98
C TYR A 163 -6.03 -1.87 -8.74
N CYS A 164 -5.36 -2.43 -7.73
CA CYS A 164 -5.46 -3.85 -7.39
C CYS A 164 -6.81 -4.21 -6.74
N ASP A 165 -7.36 -5.33 -7.17
CA ASP A 165 -8.50 -6.00 -6.54
C ASP A 165 -8.24 -7.51 -6.62
N LEU A 166 -7.99 -8.16 -5.48
CA LEU A 166 -7.70 -9.59 -5.36
C LEU A 166 -8.81 -10.45 -5.97
N GLY A 167 -10.05 -9.97 -6.00
CA GLY A 167 -11.16 -10.67 -6.64
C GLY A 167 -11.17 -10.58 -8.16
N LYS A 168 -10.33 -9.74 -8.77
CA LYS A 168 -10.37 -9.44 -10.21
C LYS A 168 -9.00 -9.47 -10.87
N THR A 169 -8.07 -8.62 -10.46
CA THR A 169 -6.73 -8.49 -11.05
C THR A 169 -5.80 -7.78 -10.08
N LEU A 170 -4.60 -8.32 -9.91
CA LEU A 170 -3.49 -7.64 -9.26
C LEU A 170 -2.55 -7.05 -10.32
N TYR A 171 -2.07 -5.83 -10.10
CA TYR A 171 -1.08 -5.20 -10.97
C TYR A 171 0.30 -5.20 -10.31
N LEU A 172 1.28 -5.74 -11.01
CA LEU A 172 2.67 -5.78 -10.58
C LEU A 172 3.51 -4.85 -11.47
N TYR A 173 4.22 -3.92 -10.84
CA TYR A 173 5.11 -2.98 -11.50
C TYR A 173 6.55 -3.45 -11.29
N ASN A 174 7.22 -3.82 -12.38
CA ASN A 174 8.63 -4.22 -12.38
C ASN A 174 9.47 -3.14 -13.06
N HIS A 175 10.69 -2.95 -12.58
CA HIS A 175 11.66 -2.06 -13.20
C HIS A 175 12.72 -2.87 -13.92
N GLU A 176 12.91 -2.57 -15.20
CA GLU A 176 13.99 -3.11 -16.00
C GLU A 176 14.90 -1.98 -16.47
N GLN A 177 16.20 -2.26 -16.47
CA GLN A 177 17.21 -1.39 -17.05
C GLN A 177 17.82 -2.09 -18.26
N ILE A 178 17.57 -1.53 -19.44
CA ILE A 178 18.11 -2.08 -20.68
C ILE A 178 19.35 -1.30 -21.05
N LEU A 179 20.51 -1.95 -20.92
CA LEU A 179 21.78 -1.43 -21.43
C LEU A 179 21.77 -1.49 -22.97
N PRO A 180 22.32 -0.47 -23.66
CA PRO A 180 22.40 -0.49 -25.11
C PRO A 180 23.37 -1.59 -25.59
N LYS A 181 23.12 -2.13 -26.78
CA LYS A 181 23.96 -3.17 -27.40
C LYS A 181 25.32 -2.65 -27.89
N LEU A 182 25.36 -1.38 -28.27
CA LEU A 182 26.56 -0.68 -28.76
C LEU A 182 26.74 0.59 -27.94
N PHE A 183 27.99 0.94 -27.66
CA PHE A 183 28.34 2.17 -26.97
C PHE A 183 28.93 3.20 -27.95
N PRO A 184 28.59 4.49 -27.82
CA PRO A 184 27.68 5.07 -26.82
C PRO A 184 26.20 4.75 -27.08
N GLY A 185 25.39 4.72 -26.01
CA GLY A 185 23.95 4.50 -26.11
C GLY A 185 23.22 4.76 -24.80
N GLU A 186 21.99 5.28 -24.89
CA GLU A 186 21.17 5.59 -23.72
C GLU A 186 20.71 4.30 -23.03
N ILE A 187 20.66 4.31 -21.71
CA ILE A 187 20.17 3.18 -20.91
C ILE A 187 18.68 3.40 -20.67
N GLU A 188 17.85 2.43 -21.06
CA GLU A 188 16.41 2.57 -20.88
C GLU A 188 16.02 2.19 -19.45
N ASN A 189 15.33 3.07 -18.73
CA ASN A 189 14.57 2.70 -17.53
C ASN A 189 13.14 2.40 -17.92
N ILE A 190 12.72 1.14 -17.81
CA ILE A 190 11.37 0.71 -18.18
C ILE A 190 10.64 0.24 -16.93
N ILE A 191 9.48 0.83 -16.67
CA ILE A 191 8.49 0.27 -15.75
C ILE A 191 7.54 -0.61 -16.57
N LEU A 192 7.59 -1.91 -16.31
CA LEU A 192 6.71 -2.92 -16.88
C LEU A 192 5.49 -3.13 -15.98
N ILE A 193 4.31 -3.01 -16.56
CA ILE A 193 3.04 -3.25 -15.88
C ILE A 193 2.55 -4.64 -16.26
N ASN A 194 2.43 -5.52 -15.27
CA ASN A 194 1.89 -6.86 -15.40
C ASN A 194 0.50 -6.91 -14.77
N SER A 195 -0.40 -7.66 -15.39
CA SER A 195 -1.76 -7.96 -14.92
C SER A 195 -1.82 -9.42 -14.50
N ILE A 196 -2.21 -9.71 -13.26
CA ILE A 196 -2.21 -11.06 -12.73
C ILE A 196 -3.63 -11.44 -12.33
N ALA A 197 -4.13 -12.50 -12.95
CA ALA A 197 -5.44 -13.05 -12.63
C ALA A 197 -5.42 -13.76 -11.26
N PRO A 198 -6.52 -13.75 -10.51
CA PRO A 198 -6.62 -14.46 -9.24
C PRO A 198 -6.49 -15.97 -9.45
N GLU A 199 -5.68 -16.63 -8.61
CA GLU A 199 -5.64 -18.10 -8.55
C GLU A 199 -6.86 -18.58 -7.77
N THR A 200 -7.64 -19.52 -8.34
CA THR A 200 -8.87 -20.01 -7.71
C THR A 200 -8.92 -21.53 -7.68
N ILE A 201 -9.50 -22.06 -6.61
CA ILE A 201 -9.84 -23.48 -6.46
C ILE A 201 -11.30 -23.61 -6.04
N SER A 202 -11.84 -24.82 -6.09
CA SER A 202 -13.16 -25.12 -5.55
C SER A 202 -13.04 -25.95 -4.27
N VAL A 203 -13.76 -25.57 -3.23
CA VAL A 203 -13.80 -26.27 -1.93
C VAL A 203 -15.24 -26.58 -1.54
N LYS A 204 -15.46 -27.68 -0.82
CA LYS A 204 -16.80 -28.07 -0.36
C LYS A 204 -17.07 -27.44 1.01
N ILE A 205 -18.04 -26.53 1.07
CA ILE A 205 -18.41 -25.88 2.32
C ILE A 205 -19.92 -26.00 2.55
N ASP A 206 -20.29 -26.55 3.71
CA ASP A 206 -21.67 -26.88 4.06
C ASP A 206 -22.35 -27.73 2.96
N GLY A 207 -21.62 -28.75 2.47
CA GLY A 207 -22.09 -29.62 1.39
C GLY A 207 -22.04 -29.02 -0.01
N THR A 208 -21.85 -27.71 -0.15
CA THR A 208 -21.88 -26.99 -1.43
C THR A 208 -20.48 -26.69 -1.94
N SER A 209 -20.20 -26.99 -3.21
CA SER A 209 -18.95 -26.62 -3.86
C SER A 209 -18.92 -25.11 -4.13
N ARG A 210 -17.89 -24.42 -3.66
CA ARG A 210 -17.76 -22.95 -3.77
C ARG A 210 -16.36 -22.57 -4.25
N PRO A 211 -16.24 -21.61 -5.19
CA PRO A 211 -14.95 -21.08 -5.60
C PRO A 211 -14.35 -20.24 -4.46
N VAL A 212 -13.04 -20.37 -4.28
CA VAL A 212 -12.24 -19.57 -3.36
C VAL A 212 -10.97 -19.08 -4.06
N ILE A 213 -10.53 -17.89 -3.69
CA ILE A 213 -9.41 -17.18 -4.30
C ILE A 213 -8.18 -17.29 -3.39
N ARG A 214 -7.03 -17.65 -3.94
CA ARG A 214 -5.78 -17.72 -3.17
C ARG A 214 -5.36 -16.33 -2.73
N VAL A 215 -5.04 -16.18 -1.45
CA VAL A 215 -4.65 -14.88 -0.89
C VAL A 215 -3.16 -14.64 -1.14
N GLY A 216 -2.86 -13.55 -1.82
CA GLY A 216 -1.51 -13.07 -2.05
C GLY A 216 -1.51 -11.63 -2.53
N TRP A 217 -0.34 -11.02 -2.59
CA TRP A 217 -0.18 -9.66 -3.11
C TRP A 217 0.99 -9.52 -4.06
N ALA A 218 0.84 -8.62 -5.03
CA ALA A 218 1.89 -8.27 -5.98
C ALA A 218 2.87 -7.27 -5.33
N ILE A 219 4.11 -7.70 -5.12
CA ILE A 219 5.17 -6.90 -4.50
C ILE A 219 6.21 -6.53 -5.58
N PRO A 220 6.45 -5.22 -5.82
CA PRO A 220 7.45 -4.76 -6.78
C PRO A 220 8.81 -5.44 -6.57
N SER A 221 9.45 -5.85 -7.67
CA SER A 221 10.76 -6.53 -7.67
C SER A 221 10.80 -7.93 -7.04
N VAL A 222 9.69 -8.42 -6.47
CA VAL A 222 9.61 -9.76 -5.84
C VAL A 222 8.63 -10.67 -6.59
N GLY A 223 7.52 -10.12 -7.10
CA GLY A 223 6.45 -10.90 -7.72
C GLY A 223 5.26 -11.07 -6.77
N ILE A 224 4.45 -12.11 -7.00
CA ILE A 224 3.38 -12.43 -6.06
C ILE A 224 3.96 -13.14 -4.84
N GLN A 225 3.56 -12.68 -3.67
CA GLN A 225 3.78 -13.37 -2.41
C GLN A 225 2.45 -13.95 -1.94
N TRP A 226 2.38 -15.29 -1.89
CA TRP A 226 1.20 -16.02 -1.45
C TRP A 226 1.24 -16.22 0.06
N VAL A 227 0.09 -16.06 0.71
CA VAL A 227 -0.05 -16.27 2.15
C VAL A 227 -0.16 -17.76 2.44
N SER A 228 0.62 -18.24 3.41
CA SER A 228 0.45 -19.56 4.01
C SER A 228 0.61 -19.45 5.52
N ILE A 229 -0.24 -20.15 6.29
CA ILE A 229 -0.23 -20.10 7.75
C ILE A 229 -0.06 -21.52 8.29
N LYS A 230 0.86 -21.70 9.24
CA LYS A 230 1.06 -22.97 9.93
C LYS A 230 -0.08 -23.22 10.92
N PRO A 231 -0.64 -24.44 11.01
CA PRO A 231 -1.66 -24.74 12.01
C PRO A 231 -1.22 -24.49 13.46
N SER A 232 0.08 -24.59 13.77
CA SER A 232 0.62 -24.24 15.10
C SER A 232 0.36 -22.78 15.48
N VAL A 233 0.45 -21.84 14.53
CA VAL A 233 0.08 -20.43 14.73
C VAL A 233 -1.42 -20.29 15.07
N LEU A 234 -2.25 -21.20 14.56
CA LEU A 234 -3.68 -21.26 14.84
C LEU A 234 -4.03 -21.97 16.16
N ASN A 235 -3.02 -22.31 16.97
CA ASN A 235 -3.16 -23.13 18.18
C ASN A 235 -3.81 -24.50 17.89
N ILE A 236 -3.48 -25.11 16.75
CA ILE A 236 -3.95 -26.43 16.35
C ILE A 236 -2.80 -27.43 16.52
N ASN A 237 -2.93 -28.30 17.52
CA ASN A 237 -1.98 -29.38 17.77
C ASN A 237 -2.30 -30.57 16.86
N SER A 238 -1.41 -30.86 15.92
CA SER A 238 -1.54 -31.92 14.91
C SER A 238 -0.14 -32.38 14.48
N PRO A 239 0.03 -33.63 14.01
CA PRO A 239 1.28 -34.07 13.38
C PRO A 239 1.74 -33.18 12.22
N PHE A 240 0.81 -32.45 11.61
CA PHE A 240 1.06 -31.54 10.49
C PHE A 240 1.08 -30.06 10.91
N ALA A 241 1.22 -29.76 12.21
CA ALA A 241 1.10 -28.40 12.73
C ALA A 241 2.15 -27.42 12.18
N GLU A 242 3.28 -27.92 11.72
CA GLU A 242 4.37 -27.12 11.15
C GLU A 242 4.33 -27.01 9.62
N ILE A 243 3.41 -27.69 8.94
CA ILE A 243 3.25 -27.60 7.49
C ILE A 243 2.38 -26.39 7.16
N PRO A 244 2.91 -25.35 6.49
CA PRO A 244 2.13 -24.16 6.15
C PRO A 244 0.98 -24.51 5.21
N LEU A 245 -0.24 -24.09 5.55
CA LEU A 245 -1.41 -24.26 4.70
C LEU A 245 -1.63 -23.00 3.86
N PRO A 246 -1.88 -23.12 2.54
CA PRO A 246 -2.21 -21.97 1.72
C PRO A 246 -3.54 -21.36 2.17
N VAL A 247 -3.61 -20.04 2.17
CA VAL A 247 -4.81 -19.30 2.57
C VAL A 247 -5.62 -18.92 1.33
N TYR A 248 -6.92 -19.19 1.41
CA TYR A 248 -7.90 -18.85 0.40
C TYR A 248 -9.03 -18.03 1.02
N ILE A 249 -9.73 -17.25 0.20
CA ILE A 249 -10.83 -16.40 0.62
C ILE A 249 -12.04 -16.53 -0.32
N GLN A 250 -13.24 -16.55 0.24
CA GLN A 250 -14.47 -16.48 -0.54
C GLN A 250 -14.71 -15.05 -1.06
N SER A 251 -15.25 -14.91 -2.27
CA SER A 251 -15.65 -13.60 -2.80
C SER A 251 -16.64 -12.87 -1.89
N HIS A 252 -17.52 -13.61 -1.20
CA HIS A 252 -18.41 -13.03 -0.18
C HIS A 252 -17.65 -12.33 0.95
N ALA A 253 -16.53 -12.91 1.42
CA ALA A 253 -15.71 -12.31 2.47
C ALA A 253 -15.00 -11.04 1.99
N LEU A 254 -14.52 -10.99 0.75
CA LEU A 254 -13.95 -9.78 0.14
C LEU A 254 -14.97 -8.66 0.01
N ASN A 255 -16.20 -8.99 -0.38
CA ASN A 255 -17.30 -8.03 -0.45
C ASN A 255 -17.63 -7.50 0.95
N ARG A 256 -17.75 -8.40 1.94
CA ARG A 256 -17.99 -8.00 3.33
C ARG A 256 -16.88 -7.13 3.87
N LEU A 257 -15.62 -7.42 3.58
CA LEU A 257 -14.51 -6.57 3.97
C LEU A 257 -14.65 -5.15 3.38
N SER A 258 -14.98 -5.05 2.09
CA SER A 258 -15.13 -3.77 1.39
C SER A 258 -16.37 -2.98 1.82
N GLU A 259 -17.49 -3.66 2.12
CA GLU A 259 -18.73 -3.07 2.63
C GLU A 259 -18.56 -2.46 4.03
N ARG A 260 -17.62 -3.01 4.81
CA ARG A 260 -17.41 -2.68 6.22
C ARG A 260 -16.26 -1.70 6.42
N ILE A 261 -15.24 -1.75 5.55
CA ILE A 261 -14.13 -0.79 5.48
C ILE A 261 -14.37 0.08 4.24
N ASP A 262 -15.45 0.86 4.26
CA ASP A 262 -16.10 1.46 3.09
C ASP A 262 -15.65 2.88 2.75
N CYS A 263 -14.73 3.44 3.53
CA CYS A 263 -14.17 4.78 3.33
C CYS A 263 -12.77 4.78 2.68
N PHE A 264 -12.27 3.62 2.25
CA PHE A 264 -10.93 3.48 1.63
C PHE A 264 -10.99 2.71 0.31
N TRP A 265 -9.97 2.90 -0.54
CA TRP A 265 -9.85 2.14 -1.79
C TRP A 265 -9.65 0.65 -1.52
N THR A 266 -10.34 -0.19 -2.31
CA THR A 266 -10.35 -1.65 -2.17
C THR A 266 -8.94 -2.25 -2.05
N GLY A 267 -7.99 -1.81 -2.86
CA GLY A 267 -6.64 -2.38 -2.82
C GLY A 267 -5.88 -2.07 -1.52
N PHE A 268 -6.12 -0.91 -0.88
CA PHE A 268 -5.56 -0.64 0.45
C PHE A 268 -6.15 -1.55 1.52
N VAL A 269 -7.47 -1.74 1.48
CA VAL A 269 -8.19 -2.61 2.43
C VAL A 269 -7.70 -4.05 2.30
N GLN A 270 -7.61 -4.58 1.07
CA GLN A 270 -7.16 -5.95 0.82
C GLN A 270 -5.65 -6.13 1.06
N TYR A 271 -4.82 -5.11 0.85
CA TYR A 271 -3.40 -5.18 1.21
C TYR A 271 -3.18 -5.25 2.73
N ASN A 272 -3.98 -4.53 3.51
CA ASN A 272 -3.96 -4.64 4.96
C ASN A 272 -4.43 -6.04 5.42
N MET A 273 -5.37 -6.67 4.70
CA MET A 273 -5.73 -8.07 4.93
C MET A 273 -4.53 -8.98 4.67
N TYR A 274 -3.84 -8.82 3.55
CA TYR A 274 -2.63 -9.57 3.24
C TYR A 274 -1.59 -9.45 4.37
N ASN A 275 -1.30 -8.24 4.84
CA ASN A 275 -0.35 -8.02 5.93
C ASN A 275 -0.81 -8.65 7.26
N SER A 276 -2.10 -8.53 7.58
CA SER A 276 -2.69 -9.12 8.80
C SER A 276 -2.58 -10.65 8.82
N LEU A 277 -2.60 -11.29 7.65
CA LEU A 277 -2.49 -12.74 7.54
C LEU A 277 -1.03 -13.23 7.55
N LEU A 278 -0.07 -12.38 7.15
CA LEU A 278 1.36 -12.70 7.30
C LEU A 278 1.79 -12.75 8.77
N ASP A 279 1.26 -11.85 9.60
CA ASP A 279 1.46 -11.79 11.05
C ASP A 279 0.16 -12.12 11.78
N ALA A 280 -0.36 -13.32 11.54
CA ALA A 280 -1.69 -13.73 11.99
C ALA A 280 -1.80 -13.80 13.52
N LYS A 281 -2.65 -12.94 14.10
CA LYS A 281 -3.07 -13.03 15.50
C LYS A 281 -4.40 -13.77 15.60
N VAL A 282 -4.43 -14.82 16.41
CA VAL A 282 -5.51 -15.81 16.39
C VAL A 282 -6.35 -15.72 17.66
N PHE A 283 -7.65 -15.71 17.46
CA PHE A 283 -8.68 -15.65 18.50
C PHE A 283 -9.72 -16.74 18.24
N ARG A 284 -10.62 -16.92 19.21
CA ARG A 284 -11.76 -17.82 19.09
C ARG A 284 -13.03 -17.10 19.50
N ASP A 285 -14.12 -17.33 18.79
CA ASP A 285 -15.43 -16.84 19.20
C ASP A 285 -16.03 -17.74 20.31
N SER A 286 -17.22 -17.36 20.81
CA SER A 286 -17.94 -18.12 21.84
C SER A 286 -18.36 -19.53 21.41
N HIS A 287 -18.35 -19.83 20.10
CA HIS A 287 -18.65 -21.13 19.52
C HIS A 287 -17.37 -21.86 19.09
N ASN A 288 -16.20 -21.44 19.62
CA ASN A 288 -14.89 -22.00 19.37
C ASN A 288 -14.47 -21.97 17.88
N LYS A 289 -15.03 -21.06 17.08
CA LYS A 289 -14.63 -20.84 15.68
C LYS A 289 -13.37 -19.98 15.62
N LEU A 290 -12.51 -20.28 14.65
CA LEU A 290 -11.24 -19.57 14.46
C LEU A 290 -11.48 -18.18 13.88
N LEU A 291 -10.88 -17.20 14.54
CA LEU A 291 -10.84 -15.81 14.12
C LEU A 291 -9.38 -15.39 13.93
N ILE A 292 -9.08 -14.72 12.81
CA ILE A 292 -7.80 -14.05 12.61
C ILE A 292 -8.05 -12.55 12.65
N GLU A 293 -7.30 -11.84 13.48
CA GLU A 293 -7.37 -10.38 13.60
C GLU A 293 -7.07 -9.72 12.25
N TYR A 294 -7.94 -8.80 11.84
CA TYR A 294 -7.69 -7.89 10.74
C TYR A 294 -7.24 -6.55 11.31
N GLN A 295 -6.04 -6.14 10.95
CA GLN A 295 -5.48 -4.83 11.27
C GLN A 295 -5.50 -3.94 10.04
N PHE A 296 -5.95 -2.71 10.23
CA PHE A 296 -5.87 -1.65 9.25
C PHE A 296 -4.87 -0.60 9.75
N PHE A 297 -3.78 -0.39 9.01
CA PHE A 297 -2.65 0.45 9.43
C PHE A 297 -2.10 0.10 10.83
N GLY A 298 -2.01 -1.19 11.13
CA GLY A 298 -1.51 -1.71 12.41
C GLY A 298 -2.47 -1.56 13.59
N THR A 299 -3.71 -1.09 13.36
CA THR A 299 -4.77 -1.03 14.38
C THR A 299 -5.85 -2.05 14.05
N LYS A 300 -6.29 -2.83 15.05
CA LYS A 300 -7.39 -3.80 14.88
C LYS A 300 -8.67 -3.10 14.36
N ALA A 301 -9.29 -3.68 13.35
CA ALA A 301 -10.56 -3.20 12.79
C ALA A 301 -11.63 -4.32 12.66
N GLY A 302 -11.26 -5.57 12.88
CA GLY A 302 -12.20 -6.69 12.83
C GLY A 302 -11.49 -8.03 12.80
N TYR A 303 -12.20 -9.05 12.33
CA TYR A 303 -11.70 -10.42 12.27
C TYR A 303 -12.15 -11.13 10.99
N PHE A 304 -11.30 -12.00 10.47
CA PHE A 304 -11.68 -13.01 9.49
C PHE A 304 -12.08 -14.29 10.20
N ARG A 305 -13.27 -14.81 9.86
CA ARG A 305 -13.64 -16.17 10.28
C ARG A 305 -13.06 -17.18 9.30
N VAL A 306 -12.35 -18.16 9.82
CA VAL A 306 -11.57 -19.12 9.03
C VAL A 306 -11.96 -20.54 9.37
N ASP A 307 -12.08 -21.38 8.35
CA ASP A 307 -12.23 -22.83 8.48
C ASP A 307 -11.03 -23.53 7.81
N MET A 308 -10.62 -24.68 8.33
CA MET A 308 -9.66 -25.56 7.66
C MET A 308 -10.45 -26.62 6.89
N ILE A 309 -10.25 -26.68 5.57
CA ILE A 309 -11.01 -27.55 4.67
C ILE A 309 -10.03 -28.17 3.69
N ASP A 310 -10.00 -29.50 3.58
CA ASP A 310 -9.21 -30.25 2.58
C ASP A 310 -7.73 -29.81 2.49
N GLY A 311 -7.09 -29.51 3.63
CA GLY A 311 -5.68 -29.11 3.68
C GLY A 311 -5.41 -27.64 3.28
N VAL A 312 -6.43 -26.80 3.23
CA VAL A 312 -6.29 -25.35 3.03
C VAL A 312 -7.02 -24.57 4.12
N LEU A 313 -6.65 -23.30 4.31
CA LEU A 313 -7.39 -22.37 5.17
C LEU A 313 -8.31 -21.51 4.32
N VAL A 314 -9.59 -21.47 4.67
CA VAL A 314 -10.62 -20.74 3.93
C VAL A 314 -11.20 -19.64 4.81
N ILE A 315 -10.98 -18.39 4.41
CA ILE A 315 -11.66 -17.22 4.97
C ILE A 315 -13.09 -17.18 4.44
N ARG A 316 -14.05 -17.30 5.35
CA ARG A 316 -15.49 -17.46 5.07
C ARG A 316 -16.22 -16.13 5.02
N THR A 317 -15.86 -15.23 5.93
CA THR A 317 -16.46 -13.91 6.04
C THR A 317 -15.54 -12.97 6.81
N PHE A 318 -15.83 -11.67 6.71
CA PHE A 318 -15.24 -10.64 7.53
C PHE A 318 -16.26 -10.14 8.56
N LEU A 319 -15.85 -10.07 9.82
CA LEU A 319 -16.61 -9.50 10.92
C LEU A 319 -15.96 -8.19 11.33
N PHE A 320 -16.67 -7.07 11.13
CA PHE A 320 -16.25 -5.80 11.69
C PHE A 320 -16.28 -5.87 13.22
N ILE A 321 -15.44 -5.11 13.90
CA ILE A 321 -15.19 -5.31 15.33
C ILE A 321 -16.43 -5.24 16.23
N THR A 322 -17.45 -4.44 15.88
CA THR A 322 -18.70 -4.33 16.63
C THR A 322 -19.70 -5.44 16.33
N ASN A 323 -19.50 -6.22 15.26
CA ASN A 323 -20.45 -7.25 14.83
C ASN A 323 -20.58 -8.39 15.83
N ASN A 324 -21.75 -9.02 15.85
CA ASN A 324 -21.97 -10.25 16.61
C ASN A 324 -21.02 -11.35 16.09
N GLY A 325 -20.41 -12.08 17.03
CA GLY A 325 -19.40 -13.10 16.75
C GLY A 325 -17.95 -12.63 16.89
N THR A 326 -17.71 -11.34 17.19
CA THR A 326 -16.40 -10.87 17.67
C THR A 326 -16.43 -10.76 19.21
N PRO A 327 -15.26 -10.87 19.89
CA PRO A 327 -15.19 -10.64 21.33
C PRO A 327 -15.72 -9.27 21.76
N GLU A 328 -15.35 -8.22 21.02
CA GLU A 328 -15.76 -6.85 21.28
C GLU A 328 -17.26 -6.64 21.01
N GLY A 329 -17.80 -7.24 19.96
CA GLY A 329 -19.23 -7.16 19.62
C GLY A 329 -20.12 -7.86 20.64
N GLN A 330 -19.63 -8.93 21.28
CA GLN A 330 -20.30 -9.61 22.39
C GLN A 330 -20.31 -8.76 23.66
N LEU A 331 -19.19 -8.11 23.98
CA LEU A 331 -19.13 -7.16 25.10
C LEU A 331 -20.05 -5.96 24.87
N LEU A 332 -20.09 -5.44 23.63
CA LEU A 332 -20.99 -4.35 23.27
C LEU A 332 -22.46 -4.74 23.46
N GLU A 333 -22.86 -5.91 22.97
CA GLU A 333 -24.21 -6.45 23.17
C GLU A 333 -24.53 -6.62 24.65
N LYS A 334 -23.62 -7.18 25.45
CA LYS A 334 -23.80 -7.32 26.90
C LYS A 334 -23.97 -5.98 27.61
N ASN A 335 -23.24 -4.95 27.19
CA ASN A 335 -23.24 -3.64 27.85
C ASN A 335 -24.40 -2.74 27.40
N THR A 336 -25.03 -3.00 26.26
CA THR A 336 -25.99 -2.08 25.63
C THR A 336 -27.29 -2.72 25.16
N GLY A 337 -27.38 -4.05 25.14
CA GLY A 337 -28.50 -4.79 24.55
C GLY A 337 -28.51 -4.82 23.02
N LEU A 338 -27.61 -4.08 22.34
CA LEU A 338 -27.62 -3.95 20.88
C LEU A 338 -27.35 -5.29 20.18
N GLN A 339 -28.34 -5.74 19.42
CA GLN A 339 -28.28 -6.91 18.57
C GLN A 339 -27.81 -6.55 17.16
N LYS A 340 -27.72 -7.58 16.31
CA LYS A 340 -27.23 -7.47 14.94
C LYS A 340 -27.98 -6.43 14.09
N LEU A 341 -29.31 -6.40 14.17
CA LEU A 341 -30.12 -5.48 13.36
C LEU A 341 -29.96 -4.03 13.85
N ASP A 342 -29.86 -3.83 15.16
CA ASP A 342 -29.63 -2.51 15.76
C ASP A 342 -28.29 -1.92 15.30
N LYS A 343 -27.24 -2.73 15.31
CA LYS A 343 -25.90 -2.32 14.84
C LYS A 343 -25.89 -1.89 13.37
N SER A 344 -26.69 -2.59 12.54
CA SER A 344 -26.87 -2.22 11.13
C SER A 344 -27.72 -0.96 10.98
N TYR A 345 -28.76 -0.79 11.80
CA TYR A 345 -29.62 0.40 11.79
C TYR A 345 -28.84 1.65 12.20
N LEU A 346 -28.04 1.56 13.27
CA LEU A 346 -27.16 2.61 13.76
C LEU A 346 -25.89 2.78 12.90
N ALA A 347 -25.69 1.94 11.88
CA ALA A 347 -24.51 1.90 11.02
C ALA A 347 -23.17 1.77 11.77
N ILE A 348 -23.18 1.33 13.03
CA ILE A 348 -21.96 1.08 13.82
C ILE A 348 -21.25 -0.22 13.41
N ASP A 349 -21.75 -0.88 12.36
CA ASP A 349 -21.14 -2.02 11.70
C ASP A 349 -20.28 -1.64 10.48
N LYS A 350 -19.91 -0.36 10.32
CA LYS A 350 -19.03 0.15 9.25
C LYS A 350 -17.99 1.12 9.79
N LEU A 351 -16.82 1.16 9.15
CA LEU A 351 -15.73 2.05 9.54
C LEU A 351 -16.03 3.52 9.26
N SER A 352 -16.70 3.84 8.15
CA SER A 352 -17.01 5.24 7.81
C SER A 352 -17.72 5.98 8.94
N THR A 353 -18.61 5.29 9.64
CA THR A 353 -19.34 5.83 10.81
C THR A 353 -18.40 6.42 11.84
N PHE A 354 -17.33 5.68 12.19
CA PHE A 354 -16.35 6.13 13.17
C PHE A 354 -15.41 7.21 12.63
N MET A 355 -15.26 7.30 11.31
CA MET A 355 -14.38 8.28 10.67
C MET A 355 -15.01 9.67 10.54
N THR A 356 -16.35 9.77 10.62
CA THR A 356 -17.08 10.99 10.20
C THR A 356 -18.11 11.46 11.22
N SER A 357 -18.33 10.69 12.27
CA SER A 357 -19.17 11.02 13.42
C SER A 357 -18.59 12.10 14.32
N ASP A 358 -19.44 12.65 15.19
CA ASP A 358 -19.10 13.45 16.36
C ASP A 358 -18.64 12.63 17.58
N LEU A 359 -18.21 11.37 17.38
CA LEU A 359 -17.76 10.48 18.44
C LEU A 359 -16.66 11.10 19.31
N ASP A 360 -15.77 11.92 18.73
CA ASP A 360 -14.71 12.59 19.49
C ASP A 360 -15.24 13.64 20.49
N LYS A 361 -16.49 14.09 20.32
CA LYS A 361 -17.14 15.08 21.18
C LYS A 361 -18.09 14.49 22.22
N ASN A 362 -18.48 13.22 22.07
CA ASN A 362 -19.43 12.58 22.99
C ASN A 362 -18.73 11.59 23.92
N GLU A 363 -18.41 12.05 25.15
CA GLU A 363 -17.70 11.24 26.15
C GLU A 363 -18.45 9.98 26.58
N GLU A 364 -19.79 10.02 26.57
CA GLU A 364 -20.62 8.89 26.97
C GLU A 364 -20.56 7.76 25.95
N ILE A 365 -20.71 8.08 24.66
CA ILE A 365 -20.57 7.09 23.59
C ILE A 365 -19.14 6.54 23.53
N GLN A 366 -18.12 7.39 23.71
CA GLN A 366 -16.74 6.90 23.82
C GLN A 366 -16.58 5.92 24.97
N ARG A 367 -17.18 6.20 26.13
CA ARG A 367 -17.14 5.30 27.28
C ARG A 367 -17.74 3.94 26.93
N ILE A 368 -18.90 3.92 26.27
CA ILE A 368 -19.56 2.67 25.81
C ILE A 368 -18.64 1.85 24.91
N PHE A 369 -17.99 2.47 23.92
CA PHE A 369 -17.06 1.74 23.04
C PHE A 369 -15.81 1.27 23.78
N LYS A 370 -15.26 2.08 24.69
CA LYS A 370 -14.08 1.72 25.51
C LYS A 370 -14.36 0.53 26.42
N THR A 371 -15.46 0.56 27.16
CA THR A 371 -15.85 -0.54 28.07
C THR A 371 -16.23 -1.79 27.31
N SER A 372 -16.60 -1.67 26.04
CA SER A 372 -16.90 -2.79 25.14
C SER A 372 -15.67 -3.29 24.35
N GLY A 373 -14.45 -2.83 24.68
CA GLY A 373 -13.21 -3.26 24.03
C GLY A 373 -12.96 -2.69 22.63
N CYS A 374 -13.80 -1.76 22.17
CA CYS A 374 -13.72 -1.16 20.83
C CYS A 374 -12.80 0.08 20.76
N GLN A 375 -11.91 0.30 21.73
CA GLN A 375 -10.99 1.45 21.77
C GLN A 375 -10.17 1.61 20.48
N CYS A 376 -9.79 0.50 19.85
CA CYS A 376 -9.03 0.54 18.60
C CYS A 376 -9.74 1.27 17.45
N LEU A 377 -11.07 1.37 17.45
CA LEU A 377 -11.78 2.22 16.46
C LEU A 377 -11.53 3.71 16.69
N LEU A 378 -11.43 4.13 17.96
CA LEU A 378 -11.09 5.50 18.33
C LEU A 378 -9.62 5.79 17.99
N ASP A 379 -8.71 4.84 18.29
CA ASP A 379 -7.29 4.95 17.92
C ASP A 379 -7.11 5.06 16.40
N LEU A 380 -7.95 4.32 15.65
CA LEU A 380 -7.93 4.37 14.19
C LEU A 380 -8.46 5.71 13.68
N TYR A 381 -9.48 6.29 14.32
CA TYR A 381 -9.95 7.65 14.01
C TYR A 381 -8.83 8.68 14.20
N ASP A 382 -8.16 8.67 15.35
CA ASP A 382 -7.08 9.63 15.64
C ASP A 382 -5.93 9.53 14.63
N LYS A 383 -5.56 8.32 14.23
CA LYS A 383 -4.52 8.08 13.21
C LYS A 383 -4.95 8.53 11.81
N MET A 384 -6.23 8.35 11.47
CA MET A 384 -6.71 8.48 10.09
C MET A 384 -7.44 9.79 9.81
N LYS A 385 -7.86 10.56 10.83
CA LYS A 385 -8.53 11.86 10.69
C LYS A 385 -7.86 12.81 9.68
N PRO A 386 -6.51 12.89 9.59
CA PRO A 386 -5.85 13.73 8.58
C PRO A 386 -6.04 13.27 7.13
N MET A 387 -6.46 12.02 6.91
CA MET A 387 -6.54 11.35 5.61
C MET A 387 -7.97 11.08 5.12
N VAL A 388 -8.99 11.38 5.93
CA VAL A 388 -10.39 11.12 5.56
C VAL A 388 -10.84 12.08 4.45
N THR A 389 -11.17 11.54 3.29
CA THR A 389 -11.58 12.31 2.10
C THR A 389 -13.09 12.35 1.87
N LYS A 390 -13.87 11.62 2.69
CA LYS A 390 -15.31 11.45 2.54
C LYS A 390 -15.98 11.55 3.91
N HIS A 391 -16.88 12.52 4.08
CA HIS A 391 -17.77 12.58 5.23
C HIS A 391 -18.99 11.70 4.93
N ALA A 392 -19.22 10.65 5.71
CA ALA A 392 -20.45 9.88 5.64
C ALA A 392 -21.51 10.63 6.45
N ASN A 393 -22.64 10.89 5.82
CA ASN A 393 -23.86 11.25 6.52
C ASN A 393 -24.43 9.95 7.12
N GLY A 394 -24.67 9.90 8.43
CA GLY A 394 -25.47 8.80 8.96
C GLY A 394 -25.40 8.55 10.47
N PHE A 395 -24.28 8.82 11.14
CA PHE A 395 -24.18 8.62 12.58
C PHE A 395 -24.22 9.94 13.34
N ASP A 396 -25.23 10.06 14.20
CA ASP A 396 -25.38 11.10 15.20
C ASP A 396 -25.27 10.41 16.57
N SER A 397 -24.31 10.82 17.40
CA SER A 397 -24.16 10.25 18.74
C SER A 397 -25.46 10.35 19.55
N ASN A 398 -26.28 11.37 19.32
CA ASN A 398 -27.58 11.52 19.96
C ASN A 398 -28.59 10.47 19.49
N LEU A 399 -28.55 10.05 18.21
CA LEU A 399 -29.40 8.98 17.71
C LEU A 399 -29.14 7.67 18.46
N MET A 400 -27.87 7.32 18.68
CA MET A 400 -27.50 6.13 19.44
C MET A 400 -27.90 6.24 20.92
N LEU A 401 -27.64 7.37 21.58
CA LEU A 401 -28.05 7.57 22.97
C LEU A 401 -29.57 7.50 23.14
N ASN A 402 -30.33 8.13 22.24
CA ASN A 402 -31.80 8.05 22.25
C ASN A 402 -32.28 6.62 22.05
N TYR A 403 -31.67 5.86 21.13
CA TYR A 403 -31.99 4.45 20.90
C TYR A 403 -31.78 3.60 22.16
N LEU A 404 -30.64 3.78 22.83
CA LEU A 404 -30.32 3.06 24.06
C LEU A 404 -31.25 3.45 25.22
N ASN A 405 -31.64 4.72 25.34
CA ASN A 405 -32.57 5.18 26.36
C ASN A 405 -33.98 4.61 26.17
N ILE A 406 -34.46 4.51 24.92
CA ILE A 406 -35.74 3.84 24.61
C ILE A 406 -35.66 2.37 25.01
N HIS A 407 -34.56 1.68 24.66
CA HIS A 407 -34.40 0.27 24.97
C HIS A 407 -34.28 -0.02 26.47
N ASN A 408 -33.69 0.90 27.25
CA ASN A 408 -33.63 0.78 28.71
C ASN A 408 -35.01 0.93 29.37
N LEU A 409 -35.91 1.74 28.79
CA LEU A 409 -37.29 1.86 29.26
C LEU A 409 -38.08 0.57 29.00
N ASP A 410 -37.94 -0.02 27.81
CA ASP A 410 -38.63 -1.28 27.46
C ASP A 410 -38.16 -2.45 28.35
N ILE A 411 -36.85 -2.54 28.66
CA ILE A 411 -36.33 -3.58 29.56
C ILE A 411 -36.89 -3.39 30.99
N ALA A 412 -36.91 -2.15 31.49
CA ALA A 412 -37.44 -1.86 32.81
C ALA A 412 -38.94 -2.19 32.93
N GLU A 413 -39.75 -1.89 31.91
CA GLU A 413 -41.18 -2.26 31.89
C GLU A 413 -41.39 -3.78 31.84
N THR A 414 -40.56 -4.51 31.07
CA THR A 414 -40.65 -5.97 30.97
C THR A 414 -40.22 -6.68 32.26
N GLU A 415 -39.20 -6.17 32.96
CA GLU A 415 -38.77 -6.68 34.27
C GLU A 415 -39.83 -6.43 35.35
N VAL A 416 -40.47 -5.25 35.35
CA VAL A 416 -41.57 -4.93 36.28
C VAL A 416 -42.78 -5.83 36.05
N GLU A 417 -43.19 -6.10 34.80
CA GLU A 417 -44.26 -7.06 34.50
C GLU A 417 -43.91 -8.49 34.93
N SER A 418 -42.65 -8.90 34.79
CA SER A 418 -42.19 -10.23 35.21
C SER A 418 -42.16 -10.40 36.74
N HIS A 419 -41.83 -9.33 37.48
CA HIS A 419 -41.88 -9.31 38.93
C HIS A 419 -43.32 -9.25 39.46
N LEU A 420 -44.23 -8.54 38.79
CA LEU A 420 -45.65 -8.54 39.15
C LEU A 420 -46.29 -9.93 38.96
N LYS A 421 -45.93 -10.66 37.91
CA LYS A 421 -46.39 -12.03 37.68
C LYS A 421 -45.83 -13.09 38.65
N LEU A 422 -44.70 -12.80 39.32
CA LEU A 422 -44.11 -13.66 40.35
C LEU A 422 -44.64 -13.36 41.76
N VAL A 423 -45.27 -12.20 41.97
CA VAL A 423 -45.91 -11.83 43.25
C VAL A 423 -47.38 -12.26 43.30
N GLU A 424 -47.98 -12.58 42.15
CA GLU A 424 -49.36 -13.09 42.02
C GLU A 424 -49.45 -14.64 41.91
N SER A 425 -48.34 -15.36 42.07
CA SER A 425 -48.27 -16.84 42.17
C SER A 425 -47.74 -17.27 43.53
#